data_AF-A0A212FIF6-F1
#
_entry.id   AF-A0A212FIF6-F1
#
_cell.length_a   1.000
_cell.length_b   1.000
_cell.length_c   1.000
_cell.angle_alpha   90.00
_cell.angle_beta   90.00
_cell.angle_gamma   90.00
#
_symmetry.space_group_name_H-M   'P 1'
#
loop_
_entity.id
_entity.type
_entity.pdbx_description
1 polymer ?
#
loop_
_entity_poly.entity_id
_entity_poly.type
_entity_poly.pdbx_seq_one_letter_code
_entity_poly.pdbx_strand_id
1 'polypeptide(L)'
;MEERIRKGFGGQDCVLRAICENAQYPLEDEGLVGEILHILLTPDYGYSAFEKQDSDWSDVMSMYKDAATAGKQMFNCGYIYNGCPEEQSLLDLISVLRDELE
;
A
#
# COMPACT_ATOMS: atom_id res chain seq x y z
N MET A 1 -7.87 -15.41 -20.77
CA MET A 1 -7.95 -15.06 -19.34
C MET A 1 -6.76 -15.65 -18.60
N GLU A 2 -5.52 -15.48 -19.07
CA GLU A 2 -4.35 -16.15 -18.47
C GLU A 2 -3.03 -15.34 -18.57
N GLU A 3 -3.02 -14.13 -19.16
CA GLU A 3 -1.77 -13.37 -19.36
C GLU A 3 -1.44 -12.34 -18.27
N ARG A 4 -2.36 -12.04 -17.33
CA ARG A 4 -2.17 -10.92 -16.37
C ARG A 4 -1.18 -11.22 -15.23
N ILE A 5 -0.77 -12.47 -15.02
CA ILE A 5 0.19 -12.85 -13.97
C ILE A 5 1.65 -12.84 -14.49
N ARG A 6 1.90 -12.72 -15.80
CA ARG A 6 3.24 -12.84 -16.40
C ARG A 6 3.99 -11.51 -16.58
N LYS A 7 3.99 -10.64 -15.56
CA LYS A 7 4.98 -9.56 -15.40
C LYS A 7 5.44 -9.51 -13.94
N GLY A 8 6.32 -10.45 -13.58
CA GLY A 8 6.93 -10.55 -12.25
C GLY A 8 7.90 -9.40 -11.87
N PHE A 9 7.67 -8.18 -12.36
CA PHE A 9 8.49 -6.99 -12.09
C PHE A 9 7.66 -5.74 -11.69
N GLY A 10 6.33 -5.82 -11.60
CA GLY A 10 5.48 -4.67 -11.20
C GLY A 10 4.65 -4.87 -9.92
N GLY A 11 4.62 -6.08 -9.36
CA GLY A 11 3.78 -6.37 -8.18
C GLY A 11 4.25 -5.63 -6.92
N GLN A 12 5.56 -5.52 -6.73
CA GLN A 12 6.15 -4.79 -5.61
C GLN A 12 5.85 -3.29 -5.70
N ASP A 13 6.02 -2.68 -6.87
CA ASP A 13 5.65 -1.28 -7.10
C ASP A 13 4.16 -1.04 -6.80
N CYS A 14 3.27 -1.97 -7.14
CA CYS A 14 1.86 -1.85 -6.79
C CYS A 14 1.60 -1.91 -5.28
N VAL A 15 2.33 -2.76 -4.54
CA VAL A 15 2.23 -2.80 -3.08
C VAL A 15 2.77 -1.50 -2.46
N LEU A 16 3.90 -1.01 -2.95
CA LEU A 16 4.47 0.26 -2.49
C LEU A 16 3.55 1.45 -2.82
N ARG A 17 2.95 1.46 -4.01
CA ARG A 17 1.94 2.44 -4.40
C ARG A 17 0.73 2.40 -3.46
N ALA A 18 0.20 1.22 -3.17
CA ALA A 18 -0.95 1.06 -2.26
C ALA A 18 -0.64 1.54 -0.83
N ILE A 19 0.55 1.26 -0.31
CA ILE A 19 0.99 1.76 1.00
C ILE A 19 1.08 3.30 0.99
N CYS A 20 1.67 3.87 -0.07
CA CYS A 20 1.77 5.32 -0.25
C CYS A 20 0.39 5.98 -0.30
N GLU A 21 -0.52 5.43 -1.10
CA GLU A 21 -1.87 5.98 -1.25
C GLU A 21 -2.72 5.80 0.02
N ASN A 22 -2.66 4.65 0.70
CA ASN A 22 -3.32 4.46 2.01
C ASN A 22 -2.76 5.42 3.07
N ALA A 23 -1.47 5.76 3.02
CA ALA A 23 -0.89 6.75 3.92
C ALA A 23 -1.31 8.20 3.61
N GLN A 24 -1.81 8.48 2.39
CA GLN A 24 -2.41 9.77 2.02
C GLN A 24 -3.88 9.84 2.40
N TYR A 25 -4.59 8.77 2.10
CA TYR A 25 -6.03 8.63 2.27
C TYR A 25 -6.29 7.29 2.99
N PRO A 26 -6.18 7.28 4.33
CA PRO A 26 -6.38 6.07 5.12
C PRO A 26 -7.75 5.44 4.89
N LEU A 27 -7.78 4.12 4.80
CA LEU A 27 -9.00 3.33 4.58
C LEU A 27 -9.75 2.98 5.89
N GLU A 28 -9.27 3.40 7.06
CA GLU A 28 -9.82 3.02 8.37
C GLU A 28 -11.31 3.36 8.55
N ASP A 29 -11.80 4.38 7.84
CA ASP A 29 -13.20 4.81 7.87
C ASP A 29 -14.11 4.04 6.89
N GLU A 30 -13.57 3.18 6.02
CA GLU A 30 -14.30 2.43 4.98
C GLU A 30 -14.86 1.09 5.49
N GLY A 31 -15.26 1.05 6.77
CA GLY A 31 -15.78 -0.13 7.45
C GLY A 31 -14.73 -1.23 7.68
N LEU A 32 -15.19 -2.46 7.95
CA LEU A 32 -14.29 -3.56 8.35
C LEU A 32 -13.24 -3.89 7.28
N VAL A 33 -13.62 -3.87 6.00
CA VAL A 33 -12.69 -4.16 4.90
C VAL A 33 -11.65 -3.05 4.79
N GLY A 34 -12.08 -1.79 4.90
CA GLY A 34 -11.18 -0.64 4.96
C GLY A 34 -10.16 -0.74 6.08
N GLU A 35 -10.62 -1.05 7.28
CA GLU A 35 -9.76 -1.24 8.46
C GLU A 35 -8.74 -2.36 8.29
N ILE A 36 -9.16 -3.53 7.76
CA ILE A 36 -8.23 -4.64 7.49
C ILE A 36 -7.16 -4.20 6.49
N LEU A 37 -7.54 -3.47 5.45
CA LEU A 37 -6.60 -2.99 4.44
C LEU A 37 -5.68 -1.92 5.01
N HIS A 38 -6.19 -1.01 5.84
CA HIS A 38 -5.39 0.00 6.53
C HIS A 38 -4.27 -0.66 7.37
N ILE A 39 -4.62 -1.70 8.14
CA ILE A 39 -3.67 -2.49 8.93
C ILE A 39 -2.61 -3.13 8.05
N LEU A 40 -3.02 -3.81 6.96
CA LEU A 40 -2.10 -4.52 6.07
C LEU A 40 -1.18 -3.58 5.28
N LEU A 41 -1.65 -2.37 4.97
CA LEU A 41 -0.93 -1.36 4.21
C LEU A 41 -0.20 -0.33 5.10
N THR A 42 -0.05 -0.63 6.39
CA THR A 42 0.71 0.19 7.35
C THR A 42 1.92 -0.60 7.85
N PRO A 43 3.12 -0.34 7.31
CA PRO A 43 4.33 -1.15 7.52
C PRO A 43 4.75 -1.32 8.99
N ASP A 44 4.40 -0.36 9.84
CA ASP A 44 4.73 -0.28 11.26
C ASP A 44 3.53 -0.53 12.18
N TYR A 45 2.41 -1.06 11.64
CA TYR A 45 1.23 -1.33 12.44
C TYR A 45 1.53 -2.31 13.58
N GLY A 46 1.12 -1.94 14.80
CA GLY A 46 1.28 -2.77 15.99
C GLY A 46 2.70 -2.84 16.56
N TYR A 47 3.69 -2.21 15.94
CA TYR A 47 5.06 -2.14 16.47
C TYR A 47 5.22 -0.93 17.40
N SER A 48 5.74 -1.17 18.61
CA SER A 48 6.08 -0.08 19.53
C SER A 48 7.54 0.35 19.37
N ALA A 49 7.84 1.62 19.63
CA ALA A 49 9.20 2.16 19.60
C ALA A 49 10.19 1.49 20.57
N PHE A 50 9.70 0.61 21.45
CA PHE A 50 10.47 -0.08 22.49
C PHE A 50 10.75 -1.55 22.15
N GLU A 51 10.16 -2.08 21.08
CA GLU A 51 10.46 -3.43 20.61
C GLU A 51 11.79 -3.44 19.88
N LYS A 52 12.68 -4.36 20.27
CA LYS A 52 13.96 -4.56 19.60
C LYS A 52 13.69 -5.07 18.19
N GLN A 53 13.78 -4.18 17.21
CA GLN A 53 13.75 -4.58 15.81
C GLN A 53 15.07 -5.29 15.49
N ASP A 54 14.99 -6.52 14.98
CA ASP A 54 16.14 -7.17 14.38
C ASP A 54 16.64 -6.28 13.23
N SER A 55 17.95 -6.10 13.10
CA SER A 55 18.52 -5.25 12.05
C SER A 55 18.09 -5.70 10.66
N ASP A 56 17.96 -7.02 10.47
CA ASP A 56 17.52 -7.61 9.20
C ASP A 56 16.09 -7.19 8.83
N TRP A 57 15.19 -7.11 9.81
CA TRP A 57 13.82 -6.63 9.61
C TRP A 57 13.77 -5.14 9.24
N SER A 58 14.61 -4.32 9.87
CA SER A 58 14.65 -2.88 9.56
C SER A 58 15.08 -2.62 8.12
N ASP A 59 16.07 -3.36 7.64
CA ASP A 59 16.61 -3.19 6.29
C ASP A 59 15.59 -3.60 5.23
N VAL A 60 14.91 -4.74 5.41
CA VAL A 60 13.85 -5.20 4.49
C VAL A 60 12.65 -4.26 4.51
N MET A 61 12.26 -3.75 5.68
CA MET A 61 11.08 -2.88 5.82
C MET A 61 11.30 -1.43 5.38
N SER A 62 12.55 -1.02 5.15
CA SER A 62 12.92 0.36 4.81
C SER A 62 12.10 0.92 3.64
N MET A 63 12.04 0.20 2.51
CA MET A 63 11.32 0.64 1.31
C MET A 63 9.80 0.78 1.53
N TYR A 64 9.21 -0.06 2.39
CA TYR A 64 7.78 0.01 2.70
C TYR A 64 7.49 1.21 3.61
N LYS A 65 8.37 1.46 4.60
CA LYS A 65 8.31 2.66 5.45
C LYS A 65 8.51 3.95 4.64
N ASP A 66 9.40 3.93 3.65
CA ASP A 66 9.64 5.04 2.73
C ASP A 66 8.38 5.33 1.89
N ALA A 67 7.69 4.28 1.42
CA ALA A 67 6.42 4.45 0.73
C ALA A 67 5.34 5.10 1.60
N ALA A 68 5.18 4.64 2.83
CA ALA A 68 4.25 5.26 3.78
C ALA A 68 4.63 6.71 4.10
N THR A 69 5.93 7.00 4.21
CA THR A 69 6.45 8.36 4.42
C THR A 69 6.17 9.26 3.23
N ALA A 70 6.35 8.76 2.00
CA ALA A 70 6.04 9.49 0.79
C ALA A 70 4.54 9.84 0.72
N GLY A 71 3.69 8.89 1.12
CA GLY A 71 2.26 9.09 1.28
C GLY A 71 1.92 10.19 2.29
N LYS A 72 2.44 10.08 3.53
CA LYS A 72 2.26 11.10 4.59
C LYS A 72 2.72 12.51 4.17
N GLN A 73 3.69 12.60 3.26
CA GLN A 73 4.21 13.86 2.72
C GLN A 73 3.46 14.35 1.47
N MET A 74 2.38 13.66 1.07
CA MET A 74 1.54 14.01 -0.08
C MET A 74 2.29 14.07 -1.42
N PHE A 75 3.32 13.23 -1.61
CA PHE A 75 3.96 13.10 -2.92
C PHE A 75 3.05 12.40 -3.94
N ASN A 76 3.33 12.54 -5.23
CA ASN A 76 2.56 11.81 -6.24
C ASN A 76 2.98 10.32 -6.26
N CYS A 77 2.18 9.46 -5.62
CA CYS A 77 2.47 8.02 -5.50
C CYS A 77 2.51 7.30 -6.86
N GLY A 78 1.64 7.65 -7.81
CA GLY A 78 1.66 7.06 -9.17
C GLY A 78 2.93 7.42 -9.94
N TYR A 79 3.45 8.63 -9.76
CA TYR A 79 4.72 9.05 -10.36
C TYR A 79 5.92 8.32 -9.74
N ILE A 80 5.95 8.19 -8.42
CA ILE A 80 7.04 7.50 -7.70
C ILE A 80 7.05 6.00 -8.03
N TYR A 81 5.88 5.36 -8.04
CA TYR A 81 5.70 3.92 -8.24
C TYR A 81 5.10 3.60 -9.61
N ASN A 82 5.71 4.15 -10.66
CA ASN A 82 5.24 4.07 -12.04
C ASN A 82 5.39 2.68 -12.69
N GLY A 83 6.06 1.71 -12.03
CA GLY A 83 6.04 0.31 -12.44
C GLY A 83 4.71 -0.38 -12.14
N CYS A 84 3.82 0.25 -11.35
CA CYS A 84 2.44 -0.16 -11.20
C CYS A 84 1.55 0.56 -12.24
N PRO A 85 0.91 -0.17 -13.17
CA PRO A 85 0.00 0.42 -14.14
C PRO A 85 -1.16 1.16 -13.47
N GLU A 86 -1.59 2.29 -14.03
CA GLU A 86 -2.70 3.08 -13.48
C GLU A 86 -3.99 2.28 -13.35
N GLU A 87 -4.26 1.35 -14.27
CA GLU A 87 -5.47 0.50 -14.23
C GLU A 87 -5.43 -0.59 -13.14
N GLN A 88 -4.38 -0.62 -12.31
CA GLN A 88 -4.13 -1.62 -11.27
C GLN A 88 -3.78 -0.98 -9.92
N SER A 89 -4.09 0.31 -9.72
CA SER A 89 -4.07 0.84 -8.35
C SER A 89 -5.04 0.01 -7.50
N LEU A 90 -4.54 -0.45 -6.34
CA LEU A 90 -5.34 -1.19 -5.38
C LEU A 90 -6.49 -0.35 -4.83
N LEU A 91 -6.33 0.97 -4.72
CA LEU A 91 -7.39 1.85 -4.24
C LEU A 91 -8.51 2.01 -5.27
N ASP A 92 -8.19 2.00 -6.56
CA ASP A 92 -9.20 2.02 -7.61
C ASP A 92 -10.08 0.77 -7.55
N LEU A 93 -9.52 -0.41 -7.22
CA LEU A 93 -10.31 -1.63 -7.02
C LEU A 93 -11.26 -1.54 -5.82
N ILE A 94 -10.87 -0.87 -4.73
CA ILE A 94 -11.74 -0.70 -3.55
C ILE A 94 -12.88 0.26 -3.85
N SER A 95 -12.62 1.33 -4.62
CA SER A 95 -13.68 2.24 -5.07
C SER A 95 -14.76 1.50 -5.89
N VAL A 96 -14.36 0.54 -6.72
CA VAL A 96 -15.28 -0.33 -7.46
C VAL A 96 -16.06 -1.26 -6.53
N LEU A 97 -15.42 -1.84 -5.51
CA LEU A 97 -16.12 -2.68 -4.53
C LEU A 97 -17.16 -1.91 -3.72
N ARG A 98 -16.93 -0.62 -3.46
CA ARG A 98 -17.91 0.26 -2.82
C ARG A 98 -19.11 0.49 -3.74
N ASP A 99 -18.87 0.78 -5.02
CA ASP A 99 -19.93 1.08 -5.98
C ASP A 99 -20.82 -0.14 -6.32
N GLU A 100 -20.33 -1.37 -6.11
CA GLU A 100 -21.14 -2.60 -6.23
C GLU A 100 -21.95 -2.95 -4.96
N LEU A 101 -21.73 -2.24 -3.85
CA LEU A 101 -22.43 -2.45 -2.58
C LEU A 101 -23.53 -1.41 -2.28
N GLU A 102 -23.78 -0.47 -3.20
CA GLU A 102 -24.98 0.40 -3.25
C GLU A 102 -26.07 -0.16 -4.18
#